data_AF-A0A443S319-F1
#
_entry.id   AF-A0A443S319-F1
#
_cell.length_a   1.000
_cell.length_b   1.000
_cell.length_c   1.000
_cell.angle_alpha   90.00
_cell.angle_beta   90.00
_cell.angle_gamma   90.00
#
_symmetry.space_group_name_H-M   'P 1'
#
loop_
_entity.id
_entity.type
_entity.pdbx_description
1 polymer ?
#
loop_
_entity_poly.entity_id
_entity_poly.type
_entity_poly.pdbx_seq_one_letter_code
_entity_poly.pdbx_strand_id
1 'polypeptide(L)'
;IGFSQYCAEFMSSRVDGDLLLQLNEDMLKEDINMRNGILRKRFMRELRHLKRIADYSSCDTSKLYQLLNSLGHVYAEYTYCMLQSGVDTENLRLLNEEQLLNECKIENSIHRSKISETIKNINQTIPEEEESSDLRNLDVFISYRRSNGSQLASLLKVHLQLRGFSVFIDVERLEAGNFDSNLLNSIKQAKHFILVLTPSALDRCISDNECKDWVHKVSHYLLLLSLVQG
;
A
#
# COMPACT_ATOMS: atom_id res chain seq x y z
N ILE A 1 -23.98 -2.37 30.44
CA ILE A 1 -24.44 -3.35 29.43
C ILE A 1 -25.47 -4.39 29.93
N GLY A 2 -25.74 -4.55 31.23
CA GLY A 2 -26.90 -5.35 31.70
C GLY A 2 -26.71 -6.87 31.75
N PHE A 3 -25.49 -7.35 31.98
CA PHE A 3 -25.14 -8.78 32.05
C PHE A 3 -24.53 -9.18 33.40
N SER A 4 -24.81 -8.45 34.48
CA SER A 4 -24.19 -8.66 35.81
C SER A 4 -24.43 -10.07 36.39
N GLN A 5 -25.52 -10.71 35.98
CA GLN A 5 -25.85 -12.08 36.40
C GLN A 5 -24.84 -13.15 35.93
N TYR A 6 -23.99 -12.83 34.95
CA TYR A 6 -22.94 -13.73 34.45
C TYR A 6 -21.54 -13.36 34.99
N CYS A 7 -21.42 -12.36 35.86
CA CYS A 7 -20.11 -11.91 36.33
C CYS A 7 -19.32 -13.01 37.03
N ALA A 8 -19.97 -13.89 37.79
CA ALA A 8 -19.30 -14.99 38.48
C ALA A 8 -18.70 -15.99 37.49
N GLU A 9 -19.42 -16.30 36.41
CA GLU A 9 -19.03 -17.22 35.35
C GLU A 9 -17.86 -16.68 34.53
N PHE A 10 -17.89 -15.40 34.17
CA PHE A 10 -16.75 -14.74 33.51
C PHE A 10 -15.51 -14.74 34.41
N MET A 11 -15.66 -14.51 35.71
CA MET A 11 -14.56 -14.54 36.68
C MET A 11 -14.02 -15.96 36.89
N SER A 12 -14.90 -16.97 36.99
CA SER A 12 -14.48 -18.37 37.16
C SER A 12 -13.73 -18.88 35.93
N SER A 13 -14.16 -18.48 34.74
CA SER A 13 -13.51 -18.81 33.47
C SER A 13 -12.31 -17.90 33.17
N ARG A 14 -11.97 -16.97 34.08
CA ARG A 14 -10.83 -16.05 33.98
C ARG A 14 -10.78 -15.26 32.67
N VAL A 15 -11.94 -14.82 32.20
CA VAL A 15 -12.04 -14.04 30.96
C VAL A 15 -11.43 -12.66 31.18
N ASP A 16 -10.33 -12.38 30.51
CA ASP A 16 -9.69 -11.07 30.47
C ASP A 16 -10.09 -10.28 29.20
N GLY A 17 -9.42 -9.15 28.95
CA GLY A 17 -9.71 -8.31 27.79
C GLY A 17 -9.44 -9.00 26.44
N ASP A 18 -8.38 -9.81 26.37
CA ASP A 18 -8.03 -10.57 25.17
C ASP A 18 -9.09 -11.64 24.88
N LEU A 19 -9.36 -12.51 25.87
CA LEU A 19 -10.36 -13.57 25.75
C LEU A 19 -11.75 -13.00 25.47
N LEU A 20 -12.12 -11.86 26.08
CA LEU A 20 -13.40 -11.20 25.82
C LEU A 20 -13.58 -10.83 24.35
N LEU A 21 -12.52 -10.33 23.70
CA LEU A 21 -12.55 -9.96 22.28
C LEU A 21 -12.58 -11.18 21.35
N GLN A 22 -12.21 -12.37 21.85
CA GLN A 22 -12.23 -13.63 21.11
C GLN A 22 -13.51 -14.47 21.32
N LEU A 23 -14.38 -14.09 22.26
CA LEU A 23 -15.58 -14.88 22.57
C LEU A 23 -16.49 -15.09 21.34
N ASN A 24 -16.92 -16.33 21.18
CA ASN A 24 -17.92 -16.75 20.18
C ASN A 24 -19.19 -17.29 20.87
N GLU A 25 -20.21 -17.62 20.07
CA GLU A 25 -21.50 -18.06 20.60
C GLU A 25 -21.41 -19.39 21.37
N ASP A 26 -20.53 -20.30 20.93
CA ASP A 26 -20.34 -21.61 21.56
C ASP A 26 -19.66 -21.47 22.92
N MET A 27 -18.60 -20.65 23.04
CA MET A 27 -17.96 -20.34 24.32
C MET A 27 -18.94 -19.70 25.31
N LEU A 28 -19.80 -18.79 24.83
CA LEU A 28 -20.85 -18.22 25.67
C LEU A 28 -21.84 -19.26 26.16
N LYS A 29 -22.15 -20.27 25.34
CA LYS A 29 -23.13 -21.30 25.66
C LYS A 29 -22.56 -22.37 26.59
N GLU A 30 -21.37 -22.88 26.28
CA GLU A 30 -20.76 -24.04 26.96
C GLU A 30 -19.92 -23.61 28.18
N ASP A 31 -19.11 -22.56 28.05
CA ASP A 31 -18.16 -22.16 29.11
C ASP A 31 -18.74 -21.12 30.08
N ILE A 32 -19.53 -20.17 29.56
CA ILE A 32 -20.18 -19.11 30.35
C ILE A 32 -21.60 -19.49 30.76
N ASN A 33 -22.10 -20.63 30.27
CA ASN A 33 -23.44 -21.17 30.58
C ASN A 33 -24.60 -20.22 30.20
N MET A 34 -24.42 -19.35 29.20
CA MET A 34 -25.45 -18.48 28.67
C MET A 34 -26.36 -19.25 27.70
N ARG A 35 -27.25 -20.09 28.23
CA ARG A 35 -28.09 -21.02 27.43
C ARG A 35 -29.13 -20.31 26.54
N ASN A 36 -29.63 -19.15 26.97
CA ASN A 36 -30.65 -18.41 26.22
C ASN A 36 -30.02 -17.73 24.99
N GLY A 37 -30.41 -18.17 23.80
CA GLY A 37 -29.89 -17.64 22.53
C GLY A 37 -30.22 -16.17 22.27
N ILE A 38 -31.35 -15.65 22.78
CA ILE A 38 -31.68 -14.22 22.66
C ILE A 38 -30.73 -13.38 23.54
N LEU A 39 -30.43 -13.86 24.75
CA LEU A 39 -29.45 -13.20 25.62
C LEU A 39 -28.05 -13.23 25.00
N ARG A 40 -27.62 -14.36 24.41
CA ARG A 40 -26.34 -14.42 23.67
C ARG A 40 -26.30 -13.44 22.51
N LYS A 41 -27.37 -13.35 21.71
CA LYS A 41 -27.45 -12.36 20.61
C LYS A 41 -27.38 -10.91 21.12
N ARG A 42 -28.00 -10.60 22.26
CA ARG A 42 -27.86 -9.28 22.91
C ARG A 42 -26.43 -9.04 23.36
N PHE A 43 -25.79 -10.02 23.99
CA PHE A 43 -24.40 -9.92 24.44
C PHE A 43 -23.46 -9.67 23.25
N MET A 44 -23.57 -10.49 22.20
CA MET A 44 -22.78 -10.34 20.96
C MET A 44 -23.01 -8.99 20.28
N ARG A 45 -24.18 -8.37 20.43
CA ARG A 45 -24.42 -7.01 19.94
C ARG A 45 -23.64 -5.97 20.75
N GLU A 46 -23.65 -6.07 22.08
CA GLU A 46 -22.86 -5.17 22.94
C GLU A 46 -21.35 -5.39 22.75
N LEU A 47 -20.90 -6.65 22.60
CA LEU A 47 -19.52 -6.98 22.33
C LEU A 47 -19.05 -6.42 20.97
N ARG A 48 -19.87 -6.53 19.92
CA ARG A 48 -19.57 -5.88 18.63
C ARG A 48 -19.49 -4.37 18.76
N HIS A 49 -20.35 -3.74 19.56
CA HIS A 49 -20.25 -2.31 19.82
C HIS A 49 -18.92 -1.96 20.51
N LEU A 50 -18.54 -2.71 21.54
CA LEU A 50 -17.24 -2.56 22.22
C LEU A 50 -16.08 -2.69 21.23
N LYS A 51 -16.07 -3.72 20.37
CA LYS A 51 -15.02 -3.93 19.35
C LYS A 51 -14.84 -2.74 18.41
N ARG A 52 -15.90 -1.98 18.12
CA ARG A 52 -15.85 -0.81 17.23
C ARG A 52 -15.24 0.43 17.90
N ILE A 53 -15.40 0.57 19.22
CA ILE A 53 -14.95 1.74 19.98
C ILE A 53 -13.68 1.48 20.81
N ALA A 54 -13.21 0.23 20.84
CA ALA A 54 -12.00 -0.15 21.56
C ALA A 54 -10.75 0.51 20.94
N ASP A 55 -9.79 0.84 21.79
CA ASP A 55 -8.48 1.31 21.37
C ASP A 55 -7.55 0.12 21.17
N TYR A 56 -7.02 0.00 19.96
CA TYR A 56 -6.07 -1.06 19.56
C TYR A 56 -4.63 -0.56 19.47
N SER A 57 -4.32 0.66 19.92
CA SER A 57 -3.00 1.29 19.82
C SER A 57 -1.83 0.44 20.35
N SER A 58 -2.08 -0.46 21.30
CA SER A 58 -1.07 -1.37 21.85
C SER A 58 -0.70 -2.55 20.93
N CYS A 59 -1.58 -2.93 20.00
CA CYS A 59 -1.38 -4.08 19.11
C CYS A 59 -1.51 -3.75 17.61
N ASP A 60 -1.99 -2.56 17.26
CA ASP A 60 -2.15 -2.09 15.88
C ASP A 60 -1.05 -1.09 15.49
N THR A 61 0.13 -1.60 15.18
CA THR A 61 1.26 -0.77 14.69
C THR A 61 1.01 -0.21 13.29
N SER A 62 0.15 -0.89 12.51
CA SER A 62 -0.10 -0.58 11.09
C SER A 62 -1.26 0.38 10.86
N LYS A 63 -2.02 0.71 11.91
CA LYS A 63 -3.26 1.53 11.86
C LYS A 63 -4.37 0.86 11.04
N LEU A 64 -4.45 -0.47 11.07
CA LEU A 64 -5.51 -1.26 10.47
C LEU A 64 -6.91 -0.83 10.95
N TYR A 65 -7.05 -0.47 12.22
CA TYR A 65 -8.29 0.07 12.77
C TYR A 65 -8.78 1.29 11.98
N GLN A 66 -7.88 2.24 11.70
CA GLN A 66 -8.22 3.49 11.01
C GLN A 66 -8.64 3.21 9.57
N LEU A 67 -7.95 2.28 8.90
CA LEU A 67 -8.30 1.84 7.56
C LEU A 67 -9.71 1.23 7.53
N LEU A 68 -9.99 0.25 8.39
CA LEU A 68 -11.32 -0.38 8.47
C LEU A 68 -12.41 0.64 8.84
N ASN A 69 -12.12 1.52 9.80
CA ASN A 69 -13.06 2.54 10.23
C ASN A 69 -13.38 3.56 9.12
N SER A 70 -12.43 3.85 8.21
CA SER A 70 -12.67 4.71 7.03
C SER A 70 -13.63 4.10 6.01
N LEU A 71 -13.75 2.76 5.96
CA LEU A 71 -14.75 2.06 5.13
C LEU A 71 -16.15 2.13 5.75
N GLY A 72 -16.19 2.36 7.06
CA GLY A 72 -17.40 2.46 7.86
C GLY A 72 -17.18 1.87 9.24
N HIS A 73 -17.80 2.49 10.24
CA HIS A 73 -17.67 2.09 11.65
C HIS A 73 -18.05 0.62 11.93
N VAL A 74 -18.81 -0.02 11.05
CA VAL A 74 -19.18 -1.44 11.19
C VAL A 74 -17.97 -2.35 11.00
N TYR A 75 -17.02 -2.01 10.12
CA TYR A 75 -15.86 -2.85 9.81
C TYR A 75 -14.79 -2.84 10.89
N ALA A 76 -14.76 -1.80 11.74
CA ALA A 76 -13.87 -1.72 12.88
C ALA A 76 -14.04 -2.90 13.86
N GLU A 77 -15.19 -3.60 13.83
CA GLU A 77 -15.43 -4.79 14.66
C GLU A 77 -14.52 -5.98 14.31
N TYR A 78 -13.92 -6.00 13.12
CA TYR A 78 -13.02 -7.06 12.66
C TYR A 78 -11.55 -6.83 13.01
N THR A 79 -11.19 -5.62 13.45
CA THR A 79 -9.81 -5.20 13.70
C THR A 79 -9.05 -6.20 14.56
N TYR A 80 -9.62 -6.60 15.70
CA TYR A 80 -8.94 -7.49 16.63
C TYR A 80 -8.65 -8.87 16.03
N CYS A 81 -9.65 -9.47 15.37
CA CYS A 81 -9.51 -10.78 14.76
C CYS A 81 -8.47 -10.75 13.63
N MET A 82 -8.45 -9.68 12.83
CA MET A 82 -7.44 -9.50 11.78
C MET A 82 -6.03 -9.37 12.37
N LEU A 83 -5.83 -8.53 13.39
CA LEU A 83 -4.53 -8.39 14.06
C LEU A 83 -4.07 -9.71 14.69
N GLN A 84 -4.97 -10.46 15.31
CA GLN A 84 -4.66 -11.78 15.88
C GLN A 84 -4.23 -12.79 14.81
N SER A 85 -4.80 -12.73 13.61
CA SER A 85 -4.38 -13.52 12.44
C SER A 85 -3.07 -13.03 11.80
N GLY A 86 -2.41 -12.01 12.38
CA GLY A 86 -1.19 -11.42 11.85
C GLY A 86 -1.41 -10.50 10.65
N VAL A 87 -2.66 -10.04 10.44
CA VAL A 87 -2.99 -9.13 9.35
C VAL A 87 -2.61 -7.71 9.75
N ASP A 88 -1.88 -7.04 8.86
CA ASP A 88 -1.54 -5.63 8.94
C ASP A 88 -1.99 -4.90 7.66
N THR A 89 -1.87 -3.57 7.62
CA THR A 89 -2.29 -2.80 6.43
C THR A 89 -1.52 -3.14 5.14
N GLU A 90 -0.33 -3.73 5.23
CA GLU A 90 0.48 -4.08 4.07
C GLU A 90 0.03 -5.42 3.47
N ASN A 91 -0.12 -6.44 4.32
CA ASN A 91 -0.49 -7.79 3.92
C ASN A 91 -2.01 -7.97 3.72
N LEU A 92 -2.84 -7.06 4.23
CA LEU A 92 -4.29 -7.03 4.01
C LEU A 92 -4.62 -7.12 2.51
N ARG A 93 -3.76 -6.56 1.67
CA ARG A 93 -3.92 -6.52 0.21
C ARG A 93 -3.77 -7.88 -0.48
N LEU A 94 -3.10 -8.81 0.19
CA LEU A 94 -2.78 -10.15 -0.32
C LEU A 94 -3.81 -11.19 0.10
N LEU A 95 -4.77 -10.80 0.96
CA LEU A 95 -5.76 -11.73 1.48
C LEU A 95 -6.80 -12.10 0.43
N ASN A 96 -7.07 -13.40 0.32
CA ASN A 96 -8.17 -13.92 -0.47
C ASN A 96 -9.47 -14.05 0.36
N GLU A 97 -10.59 -14.35 -0.30
CA GLU A 97 -11.88 -14.45 0.38
C GLU A 97 -11.91 -15.57 1.43
N GLU A 98 -11.21 -16.69 1.18
CA GLU A 98 -11.16 -17.82 2.10
C GLU A 98 -10.44 -17.45 3.40
N GLN A 99 -9.32 -16.71 3.32
CA GLN A 99 -8.60 -16.20 4.47
C GLN A 99 -9.43 -15.18 5.27
N LEU A 100 -10.19 -14.32 4.58
CA LEU A 100 -11.10 -13.38 5.26
C LEU A 100 -12.21 -14.10 6.03
N LEU A 101 -12.69 -15.25 5.52
CA LEU A 101 -13.69 -16.06 6.20
C LEU A 101 -13.08 -16.89 7.35
N ASN A 102 -12.05 -17.68 7.05
CA ASN A 102 -11.56 -18.73 7.94
C ASN A 102 -10.60 -18.17 8.99
N GLU A 103 -9.70 -17.26 8.63
CA GLU A 103 -8.70 -16.70 9.55
C GLU A 103 -9.27 -15.47 10.25
N CYS A 104 -9.77 -14.50 9.48
CA CYS A 104 -10.27 -13.23 10.03
C CYS A 104 -11.69 -13.31 10.62
N LYS A 105 -12.37 -14.47 10.50
CA LYS A 105 -13.73 -14.74 11.00
C LYS A 105 -14.80 -13.76 10.51
N ILE A 106 -14.67 -13.27 9.28
CA ILE A 106 -15.65 -12.36 8.67
C ILE A 106 -16.73 -13.19 7.99
N GLU A 107 -17.71 -13.68 8.76
CA GLU A 107 -18.79 -14.55 8.24
C GLU A 107 -19.70 -13.86 7.22
N ASN A 108 -19.92 -12.55 7.38
CA ASN A 108 -20.79 -11.78 6.49
C ASN A 108 -20.12 -11.60 5.11
N SER A 109 -20.68 -12.28 4.09
CA SER A 109 -20.18 -12.23 2.73
C SER A 109 -20.18 -10.83 2.13
N ILE A 110 -21.18 -10.00 2.44
CA ILE A 110 -21.24 -8.60 1.97
C ILE A 110 -20.10 -7.78 2.56
N HIS A 111 -19.76 -8.02 3.82
CA HIS A 111 -18.63 -7.33 4.45
C HIS A 111 -17.31 -7.77 3.82
N ARG A 112 -17.11 -9.08 3.61
CA ARG A 112 -15.93 -9.59 2.89
C ARG A 112 -15.84 -8.98 1.50
N SER A 113 -16.92 -8.97 0.71
CA SER A 113 -16.91 -8.38 -0.63
C SER A 113 -16.54 -6.90 -0.60
N LYS A 114 -17.02 -6.11 0.37
CA LYS A 114 -16.68 -4.68 0.47
C LYS A 114 -15.23 -4.46 0.88
N ILE A 115 -14.72 -5.26 1.82
CA ILE A 115 -13.31 -5.22 2.23
C ILE A 115 -12.43 -5.61 1.04
N SER A 116 -12.75 -6.70 0.33
CA SER A 116 -12.04 -7.14 -0.87
C SER A 116 -12.10 -6.12 -2.01
N GLU A 117 -13.25 -5.48 -2.23
CA GLU A 117 -13.40 -4.39 -3.22
C GLU A 117 -12.50 -3.21 -2.85
N THR A 118 -12.42 -2.87 -1.56
CA THR A 118 -11.53 -1.81 -1.09
C THR A 118 -10.06 -2.17 -1.28
N ILE A 119 -9.68 -3.40 -0.93
CA ILE A 119 -8.33 -3.94 -1.19
C ILE A 119 -8.01 -3.83 -2.68
N LYS A 120 -8.95 -4.25 -3.54
CA LYS A 120 -8.81 -4.11 -5.00
C LYS A 120 -8.72 -2.66 -5.45
N ASN A 121 -9.48 -1.74 -4.85
CA ASN A 121 -9.44 -0.32 -5.19
C ASN A 121 -8.12 0.34 -4.75
N ILE A 122 -7.56 -0.09 -3.61
CA ILE A 122 -6.21 0.27 -3.16
C ILE A 122 -5.16 -0.32 -4.15
N ASN A 123 -5.39 -1.55 -4.62
CA ASN A 123 -4.63 -2.20 -5.70
C ASN A 123 -5.05 -1.75 -7.12
N GLN A 124 -5.95 -0.76 -7.28
CA GLN A 124 -6.30 -0.14 -8.57
C GLN A 124 -5.86 1.32 -8.60
N THR A 125 -5.67 1.94 -7.42
CA THR A 125 -4.81 3.13 -7.26
C THR A 125 -3.33 2.78 -7.40
N ILE A 126 -2.98 1.50 -7.31
CA ILE A 126 -1.72 0.91 -7.78
C ILE A 126 -2.08 -0.27 -8.69
N PRO A 127 -2.37 -0.07 -9.99
CA PRO A 127 -2.79 -1.17 -10.83
C PRO A 127 -1.69 -2.22 -10.92
N GLU A 128 -2.13 -3.48 -10.88
CA GLU A 128 -1.43 -4.64 -11.43
C GLU A 128 -1.23 -4.46 -12.94
N GLU A 129 -0.32 -3.56 -13.31
CA GLU A 129 0.43 -3.59 -14.56
C GLU A 129 1.90 -3.40 -14.16
N GLU A 130 2.67 -4.47 -14.36
CA GLU A 130 4.08 -4.42 -14.78
C GLU A 130 4.84 -3.14 -14.42
N GLU A 131 5.65 -3.18 -13.35
CA GLU A 131 6.87 -2.37 -13.14
C GLU A 131 6.86 -0.85 -13.50
N SER A 132 5.72 -0.16 -13.51
CA SER A 132 5.63 1.17 -14.13
C SER A 132 4.77 2.22 -13.40
N SER A 133 4.46 2.04 -12.12
CA SER A 133 3.67 3.02 -11.34
C SER A 133 4.49 4.20 -10.75
N ASP A 134 5.82 4.14 -10.74
CA ASP A 134 6.68 5.30 -10.41
C ASP A 134 6.70 6.37 -11.51
N LEU A 135 6.16 6.07 -12.70
CA LEU A 135 6.26 6.96 -13.86
C LEU A 135 5.12 7.98 -13.97
N ARG A 136 3.93 7.68 -13.43
CA ARG A 136 2.74 8.54 -13.60
C ARG A 136 2.79 9.87 -12.86
N ASN A 137 3.76 10.04 -11.96
CA ASN A 137 4.06 11.31 -11.27
C ASN A 137 5.55 11.63 -11.32
N LEU A 138 6.25 11.29 -12.40
CA LEU A 138 7.65 11.71 -12.55
C LEU A 138 7.72 13.23 -12.73
N ASP A 139 8.26 13.95 -11.75
CA ASP A 139 8.40 15.41 -11.88
C ASP A 139 9.68 15.77 -12.64
N VAL A 140 10.78 15.04 -12.41
CA VAL A 140 12.08 15.35 -12.99
C VAL A 140 12.77 14.09 -13.52
N PHE A 141 13.09 14.09 -14.80
CA PHE A 141 14.02 13.13 -15.39
C PHE A 141 15.42 13.74 -15.49
N ILE A 142 16.44 13.06 -14.97
CA ILE A 142 17.84 13.52 -15.05
C ILE A 142 18.63 12.59 -15.98
N SER A 143 19.04 13.12 -17.13
CA SER A 143 20.01 12.48 -18.02
C SER A 143 21.42 12.96 -17.69
N TYR A 144 22.39 12.06 -17.67
CA TYR A 144 23.77 12.39 -17.39
C TYR A 144 24.75 11.44 -18.07
N ARG A 145 26.00 11.89 -18.18
CA ARG A 145 27.07 11.07 -18.72
C ARG A 145 27.62 10.11 -17.65
N ARG A 146 27.50 8.79 -17.84
CA ARG A 146 27.93 7.79 -16.85
C ARG A 146 29.40 7.91 -16.40
N SER A 147 30.30 8.29 -17.31
CA SER A 147 31.74 8.33 -17.02
C SER A 147 32.15 9.38 -15.98
N ASN A 148 31.39 10.45 -15.80
CA ASN A 148 31.77 11.55 -14.90
C ASN A 148 30.61 12.37 -14.30
N GLY A 149 29.36 12.12 -14.71
CA GLY A 149 28.17 12.84 -14.24
C GLY A 149 27.41 12.15 -13.11
N SER A 150 27.77 10.92 -12.73
CA SER A 150 27.01 10.10 -11.76
C SER A 150 26.89 10.75 -10.38
N GLN A 151 27.98 11.31 -9.88
CA GLN A 151 28.01 11.97 -8.57
C GLN A 151 27.11 13.21 -8.54
N LEU A 152 27.20 14.07 -9.56
CA LEU A 152 26.39 15.28 -9.66
C LEU A 152 24.90 14.95 -9.87
N ALA A 153 24.59 13.96 -10.70
CA ALA A 153 23.21 13.51 -10.92
C ALA A 153 22.58 12.93 -9.63
N SER A 154 23.36 12.16 -8.86
CA SER A 154 22.91 11.62 -7.57
C SER A 154 22.66 12.73 -6.55
N LEU A 155 23.54 13.73 -6.49
CA LEU A 155 23.38 14.89 -5.62
C LEU A 155 22.12 15.70 -5.97
N LEU A 156 21.88 15.94 -7.27
CA LEU A 156 20.68 16.61 -7.75
C LEU A 156 19.41 15.83 -7.38
N LYS A 157 19.42 14.50 -7.58
CA LYS A 157 18.32 13.63 -7.18
C LYS A 157 17.98 13.79 -5.70
N VAL A 158 18.96 13.64 -4.82
CA VAL A 158 18.77 13.77 -3.36
C VAL A 158 18.18 15.14 -3.00
N HIS A 159 18.73 16.23 -3.54
CA HIS A 159 18.26 17.59 -3.24
C HIS A 159 16.85 17.90 -3.73
N LEU A 160 16.44 17.33 -4.86
CA LEU A 160 15.10 17.49 -5.42
C LEU A 160 14.09 16.63 -4.67
N GLN A 161 14.46 15.40 -4.31
CA GLN A 161 13.63 14.51 -3.49
C GLN A 161 13.38 15.10 -2.09
N LEU A 162 14.39 15.73 -1.47
CA LEU A 162 14.22 16.45 -0.19
C LEU A 162 13.23 17.63 -0.29
N ARG A 163 12.95 18.13 -1.49
CA ARG A 163 11.96 19.18 -1.75
C ARG A 163 10.61 18.63 -2.22
N GLY A 164 10.43 17.31 -2.21
CA GLY A 164 9.18 16.64 -2.54
C GLY A 164 9.00 16.33 -4.03
N PHE A 165 10.04 16.47 -4.87
CA PHE A 165 9.95 16.08 -6.28
C PHE A 165 10.23 14.60 -6.49
N SER A 166 9.43 13.96 -7.34
CA SER A 166 9.76 12.62 -7.85
C SER A 166 10.84 12.72 -8.93
N VAL A 167 12.00 12.07 -8.70
CA VAL A 167 13.17 12.20 -9.58
C VAL A 167 13.73 10.85 -10.00
N PHE A 168 13.87 10.67 -11.32
CA PHE A 168 14.48 9.50 -11.95
C PHE A 168 15.86 9.84 -12.51
N ILE A 169 16.85 8.99 -12.21
CA ILE A 169 18.22 9.07 -12.75
C ILE A 169 18.50 7.80 -13.56
N ASP A 170 19.06 7.95 -14.75
CA ASP A 170 19.18 6.86 -15.71
C ASP A 170 20.41 5.94 -15.51
N VAL A 171 20.64 5.43 -14.29
CA VAL A 171 21.69 4.42 -14.07
C VAL A 171 21.39 3.51 -12.88
N GLU A 172 21.16 2.22 -13.16
CA GLU A 172 21.87 1.05 -12.58
C GLU A 172 21.14 -0.32 -12.71
N ARG A 173 20.03 -0.45 -13.48
CA ARG A 173 19.31 -1.75 -13.52
C ARG A 173 18.94 -2.34 -14.88
N LEU A 174 19.50 -1.85 -15.98
CA LEU A 174 19.00 -2.25 -17.29
C LEU A 174 20.13 -2.79 -18.16
N GLU A 175 20.46 -4.06 -17.92
CA GLU A 175 21.21 -4.89 -18.86
C GLU A 175 20.36 -5.15 -20.13
N ALA A 176 21.06 -5.36 -21.24
CA ALA A 176 20.54 -5.30 -22.61
C ALA A 176 19.33 -6.23 -22.85
N GLY A 177 18.22 -5.66 -23.36
CA GLY A 177 17.16 -6.47 -23.96
C GLY A 177 15.87 -5.74 -24.31
N ASN A 178 15.40 -4.81 -23.48
CA ASN A 178 14.02 -4.28 -23.62
C ASN A 178 13.85 -2.78 -23.20
N PHE A 179 14.87 -1.95 -23.45
CA PHE A 179 15.00 -0.61 -22.82
C PHE A 179 14.31 0.55 -23.56
N ASP A 180 14.11 0.47 -24.87
CA ASP A 180 13.65 1.63 -25.67
C ASP A 180 12.25 2.12 -25.24
N SER A 181 11.34 1.22 -24.86
CA SER A 181 9.95 1.55 -24.47
C SER A 181 9.87 2.28 -23.13
N ASN A 182 10.59 1.79 -22.12
CA ASN A 182 10.48 2.27 -20.74
C ASN A 182 11.19 3.63 -20.55
N LEU A 183 12.33 3.83 -21.22
CA LEU A 183 13.03 5.12 -21.19
C LEU A 183 12.20 6.22 -21.87
N LEU A 184 11.66 5.95 -23.06
CA LEU A 184 10.82 6.92 -23.78
C LEU A 184 9.55 7.26 -22.99
N ASN A 185 8.94 6.26 -22.34
CA ASN A 185 7.80 6.49 -21.46
C ASN A 185 8.17 7.36 -20.25
N SER A 186 9.37 7.19 -19.69
CA SER A 186 9.87 8.03 -18.59
C SER A 186 10.07 9.49 -19.02
N ILE A 187 10.64 9.72 -20.20
CA ILE A 187 10.86 11.07 -20.71
C ILE A 187 9.53 11.75 -21.06
N LYS A 188 8.56 11.01 -21.65
CA LYS A 188 7.22 11.54 -21.95
C LYS A 188 6.43 11.93 -20.72
N GLN A 189 6.60 11.21 -19.61
CA GLN A 189 5.83 11.42 -18.38
C GLN A 189 6.47 12.47 -17.46
N ALA A 190 7.77 12.74 -17.61
CA ALA A 190 8.47 13.74 -16.83
C ALA A 190 7.98 15.16 -17.14
N LYS A 191 7.62 15.93 -16.10
CA LYS A 191 7.27 17.36 -16.25
C LYS A 191 8.48 18.23 -16.58
N HIS A 192 9.63 17.86 -16.02
CA HIS A 192 10.90 18.57 -16.19
C HIS A 192 11.99 17.60 -16.59
N PHE A 193 12.90 18.09 -17.43
CA PHE A 193 14.06 17.34 -17.88
C PHE A 193 15.34 18.11 -17.53
N ILE A 194 16.29 17.43 -16.91
CA ILE A 194 17.60 17.98 -16.56
C ILE A 194 18.68 17.18 -17.28
N LEU A 195 19.47 17.86 -18.11
CA LEU A 195 20.69 17.31 -18.70
C LEU A 195 21.91 17.76 -17.91
N VAL A 196 22.65 16.81 -17.33
CA VAL A 196 23.90 17.10 -16.62
C VAL A 196 25.05 17.19 -17.62
N LEU A 197 25.56 18.40 -17.85
CA LEU A 197 26.65 18.71 -18.77
C LEU A 197 28.00 18.79 -18.05
N THR A 198 28.58 17.63 -17.75
CA THR A 198 29.99 17.53 -17.33
C THR A 198 30.94 17.75 -18.51
N PRO A 199 32.23 18.05 -18.27
CA PRO A 199 33.24 18.07 -19.34
C PRO A 199 33.17 16.77 -20.16
N SER A 200 33.23 16.87 -21.49
CA SER A 200 33.12 15.71 -22.40
C SER A 200 31.80 14.93 -22.34
N ALA A 201 30.72 15.49 -21.77
CA ALA A 201 29.42 14.81 -21.70
C ALA A 201 28.84 14.47 -23.08
N LEU A 202 29.08 15.32 -24.09
CA LEU A 202 28.53 15.23 -25.44
C LEU A 202 29.50 14.65 -26.48
N ASP A 203 30.74 14.31 -26.11
CA ASP A 203 31.78 13.92 -27.07
C ASP A 203 31.39 12.68 -27.90
N ARG A 204 30.61 11.76 -27.33
CA ARG A 204 30.09 10.58 -28.05
C ARG A 204 28.83 10.85 -28.87
N CYS A 205 28.19 12.01 -28.70
CA CYS A 205 27.09 12.43 -29.55
C CYS A 205 27.61 12.99 -30.89
N ILE A 206 28.89 13.41 -30.94
CA ILE A 206 29.53 13.88 -32.15
C ILE A 206 29.70 12.69 -33.12
N SER A 207 29.22 12.86 -34.34
CA SER A 207 29.24 11.84 -35.41
C SER A 207 28.43 10.56 -35.12
N ASP A 208 27.53 10.59 -34.14
CA ASP A 208 26.60 9.50 -33.85
C ASP A 208 25.36 9.58 -34.74
N ASN A 209 25.55 9.41 -36.05
CA ASN A 209 24.50 9.52 -37.08
C ASN A 209 23.39 8.47 -36.93
N GLU A 210 23.69 7.36 -36.26
CA GLU A 210 22.75 6.27 -35.99
C GLU A 210 22.04 6.44 -34.63
N CYS A 211 22.31 7.54 -33.91
CA CYS A 211 21.72 7.87 -32.62
C CYS A 211 21.80 6.70 -31.62
N LYS A 212 22.99 6.11 -31.48
CA LYS A 212 23.23 4.98 -30.57
C LYS A 212 23.57 5.45 -29.15
N ASP A 213 24.13 6.64 -28.98
CA ASP A 213 24.42 7.19 -27.66
C ASP A 213 23.12 7.64 -27.00
N TRP A 214 22.91 7.22 -25.74
CA TRP A 214 21.67 7.52 -25.01
C TRP A 214 21.49 9.02 -24.76
N VAL A 215 22.56 9.75 -24.46
CA VAL A 215 22.47 11.21 -24.28
C VAL A 215 22.05 11.85 -25.59
N HIS A 216 22.50 11.32 -26.73
CA HIS A 216 22.08 11.78 -28.05
C HIS A 216 20.61 11.45 -28.34
N LYS A 217 20.18 10.20 -28.15
CA LYS A 217 18.77 9.78 -28.32
C LYS A 217 17.81 10.66 -27.54
N VAL A 218 18.10 10.86 -26.25
CA VAL A 218 17.25 11.64 -25.35
C VAL A 218 17.22 13.11 -25.75
N SER A 219 18.37 13.69 -26.08
CA SER A 219 18.44 15.09 -26.54
C SER A 219 17.68 15.29 -27.87
N HIS A 220 17.83 14.37 -28.81
CA HIS A 220 17.11 14.38 -30.08
C HIS A 220 15.60 14.27 -29.87
N TYR A 221 15.16 13.38 -28.98
CA TYR A 221 13.75 13.18 -28.66
C TYR A 221 13.10 14.42 -28.04
N LEU A 222 13.79 15.10 -27.13
CA LEU A 222 13.29 16.35 -26.52
C LEU A 222 13.16 17.47 -27.54
N LEU A 223 14.12 17.59 -28.47
CA LEU A 223 14.05 18.55 -29.58
C LEU A 223 12.81 18.29 -30.46
N LEU A 224 12.56 17.03 -30.83
CA LEU A 224 11.37 16.66 -31.60
C LEU A 224 10.07 16.99 -30.87
N LEU A 225 9.98 16.71 -29.56
CA LEU A 225 8.80 17.06 -28.77
C LEU A 225 8.57 18.57 -28.72
N SER A 226 9.63 19.37 -28.59
CA SER A 226 9.52 20.84 -28.57
C SER A 226 9.06 21.43 -29.90
N LEU A 227 9.36 20.78 -31.03
CA LEU A 227 8.96 21.21 -32.37
C LEU A 227 7.53 20.83 -32.74
N VAL A 228 6.95 19.83 -32.07
CA VAL A 228 5.57 19.35 -32.33
C VAL A 228 4.53 20.07 -31.46
N GLN A 229 4.96 20.71 -30.36
CA GLN A 229 4.08 21.42 -29.43
C GLN A 229 4.05 22.95 -29.62
N GLY A 230 4.82 23.50 -30.57
CA GLY A 230 4.83 24.94 -30.93
C GLY A 230 4.15 25.19 -32.27
#